data_AF-A0A7V1E8G8-F1
#
_entry.id   AF-A0A7V1E8G8-F1
#
_cell.length_a   1.000
_cell.length_b   1.000
_cell.length_c   1.000
_cell.angle_alpha   90.00
_cell.angle_beta   90.00
_cell.angle_gamma   90.00
#
_symmetry.space_group_name_H-M   'P 1'
#
loop_
_entity.id
_entity.type
_entity.pdbx_description
1 polymer ?
#
loop_
_entity_poly.entity_id
_entity_poly.type
_entity_poly.pdbx_seq_one_letter_code
_entity_poly.pdbx_strand_id
1 'polypeptide(L)'
;NSAIAAHRTMYGHPFLKLDELNVGDRIIASTRNGKFIYRVADKTRVAPQDVSVLDQTEAPKLTLTTCDPVGSAALRLIVVAEYDRKV
;
A
#
# COMPACT_ATOMS: atom_id res chain seq x y z
N ASN A 1 -0.36 -12.10 -0.66
CA ASN A 1 -0.01 -10.67 -0.68
C ASN A 1 -0.10 -10.12 -2.10
N SER A 2 -0.94 -9.13 -2.36
CA SER A 2 -0.93 -8.34 -3.60
C SER A 2 -0.25 -7.01 -3.33
N ALA A 3 0.79 -6.67 -4.09
CA ALA A 3 1.53 -5.43 -3.91
C ALA A 3 1.32 -4.48 -5.09
N ILE A 4 1.12 -3.19 -4.80
CA ILE A 4 0.99 -2.12 -5.80
C ILE A 4 1.99 -1.02 -5.46
N ALA A 5 2.85 -0.70 -6.42
CA ALA A 5 3.76 0.42 -6.34
C ALA A 5 3.24 1.58 -7.19
N ALA A 6 3.37 2.81 -6.68
CA ALA A 6 3.05 3.99 -7.47
C ALA A 6 3.88 5.21 -7.06
N HIS A 7 4.04 6.17 -7.97
CA HIS A 7 4.86 7.36 -7.74
C HIS A 7 4.28 8.25 -6.62
N ARG A 8 5.18 8.76 -5.77
CA ARG A 8 4.82 9.72 -4.73
C ARG A 8 4.57 11.11 -5.28
N THR A 9 5.44 11.60 -6.16
CA THR A 9 5.44 12.99 -6.63
C THR A 9 5.35 13.16 -8.14
N MET A 10 5.70 12.11 -8.91
CA MET A 10 5.74 12.17 -10.38
C MET A 10 4.45 11.62 -11.00
N TYR A 11 4.20 12.01 -12.26
CA TYR A 11 3.18 11.41 -13.14
C TYR A 11 1.79 11.26 -12.51
N GLY A 12 1.16 12.39 -12.17
CA GLY A 12 -0.15 12.40 -11.50
C GLY A 12 -0.12 11.96 -10.04
N HIS A 13 1.05 11.57 -9.52
CA HIS A 13 1.34 11.38 -8.10
C HIS A 13 0.26 10.59 -7.33
N PRO A 14 -0.14 9.40 -7.83
CA PRO A 14 -1.27 8.65 -7.30
C PRO A 14 -1.15 8.33 -5.80
N PHE A 15 0.08 8.19 -5.29
CA PHE A 15 0.34 7.90 -3.87
C PHE A 15 0.83 9.11 -3.07
N LEU A 16 0.68 10.35 -3.58
CA LEU A 16 1.13 11.59 -2.90
C LEU A 16 0.73 11.66 -1.43
N LYS A 17 -0.51 11.26 -1.14
CA LYS A 17 -1.14 11.33 0.18
C LYS A 17 -1.25 9.96 0.85
N LEU A 18 -0.48 8.96 0.41
CA LEU A 18 -0.54 7.61 0.97
C LEU A 18 -0.25 7.60 2.49
N ASP A 19 0.55 8.56 2.97
CA ASP A 19 0.84 8.75 4.39
C ASP A 19 -0.32 9.28 5.22
N GLU A 20 -1.37 9.82 4.60
CA GLU A 20 -2.56 10.30 5.30
C GLU A 20 -3.47 9.14 5.75
N LEU A 21 -3.28 7.93 5.20
CA LEU A 21 -4.02 6.73 5.61
C LEU A 21 -3.70 6.32 7.05
N ASN A 22 -4.74 6.00 7.81
CA ASN A 22 -4.66 5.53 9.20
C ASN A 22 -5.18 4.10 9.33
N VAL A 23 -4.76 3.42 10.40
CA VAL A 23 -5.27 2.08 10.73
C VAL A 23 -6.80 2.12 10.79
N GLY A 24 -7.44 1.17 10.12
CA GLY A 24 -8.89 1.05 9.99
C GLY A 24 -9.48 1.67 8.72
N ASP A 25 -8.75 2.56 8.03
CA ASP A 25 -9.20 3.16 6.76
C ASP A 25 -9.44 2.10 5.69
N ARG A 26 -10.46 2.32 4.86
CA ARG A 26 -10.85 1.38 3.82
C ARG A 26 -10.11 1.64 2.51
N ILE A 27 -9.63 0.57 1.89
CA ILE A 27 -9.09 0.57 0.53
C ILE A 27 -9.97 -0.32 -0.34
N ILE A 28 -10.39 0.17 -1.51
CA ILE A 28 -11.27 -0.56 -2.42
C ILE A 28 -10.50 -0.95 -3.67
N ALA A 29 -10.22 -2.24 -3.83
CA ALA A 29 -9.63 -2.79 -5.06
C ALA A 29 -10.74 -3.22 -6.02
N SER A 30 -10.88 -2.53 -7.15
CA SER A 30 -11.86 -2.86 -8.18
C SER A 30 -11.22 -3.71 -9.28
N THR A 31 -11.82 -4.85 -9.59
CA THR A 31 -11.36 -5.77 -10.64
C THR A 31 -12.52 -6.18 -11.54
N ARG A 32 -12.24 -6.92 -12.61
CA ARG A 32 -13.31 -7.57 -13.40
C ARG A 32 -14.17 -8.54 -12.57
N ASN A 33 -13.64 -9.07 -11.47
CA ASN A 33 -14.32 -10.05 -10.62
C ASN A 33 -15.15 -9.40 -9.50
N GLY A 34 -15.17 -8.07 -9.37
CA GLY A 34 -15.87 -7.35 -8.32
C GLY A 34 -14.97 -6.41 -7.51
N LYS A 35 -15.53 -5.85 -6.44
CA LYS A 35 -14.83 -4.92 -5.53
C LYS A 35 -14.44 -5.64 -4.26
N PHE A 36 -13.19 -5.46 -3.84
CA PHE A 36 -12.65 -6.05 -2.63
C PHE A 36 -12.28 -4.92 -1.66
N ILE A 37 -12.80 -4.98 -0.45
CA ILE A 37 -12.53 -4.04 0.61
C ILE A 37 -11.39 -4.59 1.46
N TYR A 38 -10.37 -3.77 1.65
CA TYR A 38 -9.29 -3.98 2.59
C TYR A 38 -9.33 -2.90 3.66
N ARG A 39 -8.76 -3.17 4.83
CA ARG A 39 -8.58 -2.19 5.91
C ARG A 39 -7.12 -2.05 6.25
N VAL A 40 -6.65 -0.81 6.32
CA VAL A 40 -5.27 -0.52 6.73
C VAL A 40 -5.03 -1.13 8.11
N ALA A 41 -4.00 -1.94 8.22
CA ALA A 41 -3.58 -2.61 9.45
C ALA A 41 -2.28 -2.02 9.98
N ASP A 42 -1.37 -1.61 9.09
CA ASP A 42 -0.08 -1.06 9.47
C ASP A 42 0.47 -0.05 8.46
N LYS A 43 1.34 0.85 8.93
CA LYS A 43 2.05 1.85 8.13
C LYS A 43 3.46 2.04 8.66
N THR A 44 4.46 1.70 7.84
CA THR A 44 5.87 1.73 8.22
C THR A 44 6.76 2.33 7.13
N ARG A 45 8.00 2.69 7.50
CA ARG A 45 9.04 3.14 6.57
C ARG A 45 10.18 2.14 6.60
N VAL A 46 10.56 1.65 5.42
CA VAL A 46 11.64 0.65 5.27
C VAL A 46 12.71 1.14 4.30
N ALA A 47 13.88 0.51 4.36
CA ALA A 47 14.93 0.76 3.39
C ALA A 47 14.51 0.25 2.00
N PRO A 48 14.96 0.85 0.88
CA PRO A 48 14.57 0.44 -0.47
C PRO A 48 14.88 -1.03 -0.81
N GLN A 49 15.90 -1.61 -0.17
CA GLN A 49 16.31 -3.01 -0.32
C GLN A 49 15.51 -4.00 0.55
N ASP A 50 14.69 -3.51 1.47
CA ASP A 50 13.84 -4.38 2.30
C ASP A 50 12.59 -4.80 1.51
N VAL A 51 12.78 -5.83 0.68
CA VAL A 51 11.73 -6.39 -0.16
C VAL A 51 10.86 -7.41 0.56
N SER A 52 11.18 -7.74 1.82
CA SER A 52 10.43 -8.74 2.61
C SER A 52 8.96 -8.35 2.83
N VAL A 53 8.66 -7.05 2.81
CA VAL A 53 7.29 -6.50 2.87
C VAL A 53 6.40 -6.94 1.69
N LEU A 54 7.00 -7.46 0.62
CA LEU A 54 6.31 -7.93 -0.59
C LEU A 54 6.09 -9.45 -0.60
N ASP A 55 6.65 -10.18 0.37
CA ASP A 55 6.56 -11.63 0.43
C ASP A 55 5.10 -12.10 0.50
N GLN A 56 4.86 -13.33 0.04
CA GLN A 56 3.54 -13.92 0.14
C GLN A 56 3.15 -14.16 1.60
N THR A 57 1.86 -14.07 1.85
CA THR A 57 1.26 -14.13 3.19
C THR A 57 0.17 -15.18 3.17
N GLU A 58 0.00 -15.89 4.29
CA GLU A 58 -1.09 -16.88 4.43
C GLU A 58 -2.47 -16.22 4.31
N ALA A 59 -2.67 -15.11 5.02
CA ALA A 59 -3.88 -14.30 4.93
C ALA A 59 -3.82 -13.33 3.73
N PRO A 60 -4.95 -13.01 3.07
CA PRO A 60 -4.98 -12.03 1.99
C PRO A 60 -4.64 -10.63 2.49
N LYS A 61 -3.55 -10.07 1.98
CA LYS A 61 -3.09 -8.71 2.25
C LYS A 61 -2.89 -7.90 0.97
N LEU A 62 -3.11 -6.60 1.07
CA LEU A 62 -2.77 -5.59 0.08
C LEU A 62 -1.64 -4.72 0.64
N THR A 63 -0.54 -4.62 -0.10
CA THR A 63 0.61 -3.79 0.26
C THR A 63 0.74 -2.66 -0.75
N LEU A 64 0.69 -1.41 -0.29
CA LEU A 64 0.91 -0.22 -1.10
C LEU A 64 2.28 0.38 -0.79
N THR A 65 3.08 0.66 -1.80
CA THR A 65 4.45 1.17 -1.63
C THR A 65 4.77 2.37 -2.52
N THR A 66 5.53 3.31 -1.97
CA THR A 66 5.98 4.52 -2.66
C THR A 66 7.28 5.06 -2.06
N CYS A 67 7.92 6.02 -2.73
CA CYS A 67 9.08 6.74 -2.18
C CYS A 67 8.70 7.59 -0.96
N ASP A 68 9.61 7.72 -0.01
CA ASP A 68 9.48 8.62 1.14
C ASP A 68 10.87 9.12 1.60
N PRO A 69 10.99 10.34 2.17
CA PRO A 69 9.99 11.41 2.23
C PRO A 69 9.69 12.02 0.84
N VAL A 70 8.68 12.90 0.77
CA VAL A 70 8.29 13.61 -0.47
C VAL A 70 9.52 14.29 -1.10
N GLY A 71 9.77 13.99 -2.38
CA GLY A 71 10.93 14.51 -3.12
C GLY A 71 12.22 13.70 -2.95
N SER A 72 12.20 12.62 -2.17
CA SER A 72 13.32 11.71 -1.96
C SER A 72 12.94 10.27 -2.25
N ALA A 73 13.93 9.42 -2.53
CA ALA A 73 13.80 7.97 -2.65
C ALA A 73 14.64 7.23 -1.58
N ALA A 74 15.03 7.93 -0.52
CA ALA A 74 15.85 7.38 0.57
C ALA A 74 15.18 6.19 1.28
N LEU A 75 13.85 6.23 1.41
CA LEU A 75 13.04 5.19 2.04
C LEU A 75 11.83 4.83 1.18
N ARG A 76 11.14 3.78 1.60
CA ARG A 76 9.81 3.41 1.12
C ARG A 76 8.79 3.58 2.22
N LEU A 77 7.71 4.30 1.93
CA LEU A 77 6.50 4.24 2.74
C LEU A 77 5.72 2.99 2.33
N ILE A 78 5.44 2.14 3.32
CA ILE A 78 4.67 0.91 3.17
C ILE A 78 3.38 1.05 3.95
N VAL A 79 2.25 0.81 3.28
CA VAL A 79 0.94 0.65 3.92
C VAL A 79 0.48 -0.78 3.67
N VAL A 80 0.23 -1.52 4.75
CA VAL A 80 -0.30 -2.87 4.71
C VAL A 80 -1.77 -2.84 5.10
N ALA A 81 -2.61 -3.49 4.31
CA ALA A 81 -4.03 -3.61 4.56
C ALA A 81 -4.48 -5.07 4.49
N GLU A 82 -5.38 -5.45 5.39
CA GLU A 82 -5.94 -6.80 5.49
C GLU A 82 -7.29 -6.86 4.80
N TYR A 83 -7.59 -8.00 4.17
CA TYR A 83 -8.87 -8.21 3.51
C TYR A 83 -10.03 -8.20 4.52
N ASP A 84 -11.05 -7.38 4.24
CA ASP A 84 -12.30 -7.31 5.02
C ASP A 84 -13.37 -8.16 4.34
N ARG A 85 -13.80 -7.77 3.13
CA ARG A 85 -14.87 -8.47 2.39
C ARG A 85 -14.91 -8.09 0.92
N LYS A 86 -15.65 -8.88 0.14
CA LYS A 86 -16.05 -8.57 -1.24
C LYS A 86 -17.42 -7.87 -1.25
N VAL A 87 -17.59 -6.92 -2.17
CA VAL A 87 -18.85 -6.22 -2.48
C VAL A 87 -19.22 -6.48 -3.94
#